data_AF-A0A193QKR1-F1
#
_entry.id   AF-A0A193QKR1-F1
#
_cell.length_a   1.000
_cell.length_b   1.000
_cell.length_c   1.000
_cell.angle_alpha   90.00
_cell.angle_beta   90.00
_cell.angle_gamma   90.00
#
_symmetry.space_group_name_H-M   'P 1'
#
loop_
_entity.id
_entity.type
_entity.pdbx_description
1 polymer ?
#
loop_
_entity_poly.entity_id
_entity_poly.type
_entity_poly.pdbx_seq_one_letter_code
_entity_poly.pdbx_strand_id
1 'polypeptide(L)'
;MLETDQAWEWYEALENNYFRLREQKSPVELGLPNFLDPAEAAIAWGQERKTVQLISFERDQAIRTKAEIGSRREATAMSTASVAVRERNKLAARLGECTRHATVQAVMNKTGKEYPWRPLRKWCADHDVAVIHVPDARYGSVNSWPAEAWITVHGINLPELFGEVAHA
;
A
#
# COMPACT_ATOMS: atom_id res chain seq x y z
N MET A 1 -10.91 68.11 -54.59
CA MET A 1 -10.87 68.93 -53.36
C MET A 1 -12.00 68.50 -52.44
N LEU A 2 -11.86 67.35 -51.78
CA LEU A 2 -12.81 66.83 -50.80
C LEU A 2 -12.01 65.91 -49.85
N GLU A 3 -11.25 66.53 -48.95
CA GLU A 3 -10.42 65.83 -47.94
C GLU A 3 -10.50 66.53 -46.57
N THR A 4 -11.19 67.68 -46.46
CA THR A 4 -11.19 68.49 -45.24
C THR A 4 -12.26 68.07 -44.24
N ASP A 5 -13.48 67.79 -44.68
CA ASP A 5 -14.60 67.51 -43.76
C ASP A 5 -14.44 66.13 -43.08
N GLN A 6 -13.94 65.13 -43.81
CA GLN A 6 -13.63 63.81 -43.26
C GLN A 6 -12.44 63.83 -42.31
N ALA A 7 -11.47 64.74 -42.52
CA ALA A 7 -10.35 64.93 -41.61
C ALA A 7 -10.80 65.58 -40.29
N TRP A 8 -11.75 66.52 -40.33
CA TRP A 8 -12.35 67.10 -39.13
C TRP A 8 -13.18 66.10 -38.35
N GLU A 9 -13.96 65.25 -39.01
CA GLU A 9 -14.67 64.14 -38.34
C GLU A 9 -13.72 63.16 -37.66
N TRP A 10 -12.57 62.86 -38.29
CA TRP A 10 -11.57 61.99 -37.69
C TRP A 10 -10.88 62.65 -36.51
N TYR A 11 -10.59 63.95 -36.60
CA TYR A 11 -10.05 64.73 -35.49
C TYR A 11 -11.04 64.80 -34.31
N GLU A 12 -12.32 65.08 -34.57
CA GLU A 12 -13.36 65.08 -33.54
C GLU A 12 -13.57 63.68 -32.96
N ALA A 13 -13.51 62.61 -33.76
CA ALA A 13 -13.60 61.24 -33.27
C ALA A 13 -12.41 60.88 -32.38
N LEU A 14 -11.20 61.34 -32.73
CA LEU A 14 -9.99 61.09 -31.96
C LEU A 14 -9.99 61.92 -30.67
N GLU A 15 -10.41 63.18 -30.73
CA GLU A 15 -10.62 64.05 -29.57
C GLU A 15 -11.68 63.47 -28.63
N ASN A 16 -12.82 63.05 -29.17
CA ASN A 16 -13.89 62.42 -28.41
C ASN A 16 -13.44 61.09 -27.77
N ASN A 17 -12.58 60.30 -28.41
CA ASN A 17 -12.05 59.07 -27.82
C ASN A 17 -10.91 59.31 -26.82
N TYR A 18 -10.10 60.35 -27.02
CA TYR A 18 -8.95 60.66 -26.18
C TYR A 18 -9.35 61.36 -24.88
N PHE A 19 -10.32 62.29 -24.94
CA PHE A 19 -10.79 63.05 -23.78
C PHE A 19 -12.01 62.46 -23.08
N ARG A 20 -12.68 61.45 -23.66
CA ARG A 20 -13.59 60.63 -22.86
C ARG A 20 -12.76 59.83 -21.88
N LEU A 21 -12.88 60.19 -20.61
CA LEU A 21 -12.65 59.28 -19.50
C LEU A 21 -13.64 58.13 -19.67
N ARG A 22 -13.32 57.16 -20.54
CA ARG A 22 -14.01 55.87 -20.65
C ARG A 22 -14.21 55.41 -19.22
N GLU A 23 -15.46 55.22 -18.77
CA GLU A 23 -15.79 54.86 -17.39
C GLU A 23 -14.71 53.94 -16.86
N GLN A 24 -13.81 54.48 -16.04
CA GLN A 24 -12.62 53.75 -15.66
C GLN A 24 -13.13 52.69 -14.71
N LYS A 25 -13.22 51.44 -15.22
CA LYS A 25 -13.55 50.29 -14.39
C LYS A 25 -12.69 50.36 -13.14
N SER A 26 -13.32 50.19 -11.99
CA SER A 26 -12.59 50.22 -10.73
C SER A 26 -11.46 49.17 -10.78
N PRO A 27 -10.28 49.42 -10.19
CA PRO A 27 -9.19 48.44 -10.19
C PRO A 27 -9.65 47.05 -9.71
N VAL A 28 -10.61 47.02 -8.79
CA VAL A 28 -11.25 45.80 -8.26
C VAL A 28 -11.98 44.98 -9.34
N GLU A 29 -12.70 45.62 -10.27
CA GLU A 29 -13.37 44.95 -11.39
C GLU A 29 -12.39 44.33 -12.39
N LEU A 30 -11.16 44.83 -12.43
CA LEU A 30 -10.08 44.31 -13.25
C LEU A 30 -9.27 43.21 -12.54
N GLY A 31 -9.68 42.81 -11.33
CA GLY A 31 -8.96 41.86 -10.49
C GLY A 31 -7.64 42.41 -9.92
N LEU A 32 -7.45 43.73 -9.99
CA LEU A 32 -6.30 44.42 -9.43
C LEU A 32 -6.59 44.83 -7.98
N PRO A 33 -5.56 44.92 -7.12
CA PRO A 33 -5.71 45.47 -5.78
C PRO A 33 -6.37 46.85 -5.82
N ASN A 34 -7.19 47.17 -4.82
CA ASN A 34 -7.79 48.50 -4.70
C ASN A 34 -6.70 49.54 -4.37
N PHE A 35 -6.06 50.11 -5.38
CA PHE A 35 -5.02 51.13 -5.20
C PHE A 35 -5.58 52.51 -4.81
N LEU A 36 -6.89 52.71 -4.95
CA LEU A 36 -7.56 53.97 -4.62
C LEU A 36 -7.77 54.12 -3.11
N ASP A 37 -7.97 52.99 -2.41
CA ASP A 37 -7.99 52.92 -0.95
C ASP A 37 -6.96 51.88 -0.44
N PRO A 38 -5.75 52.33 -0.07
CA PRO A 38 -4.71 51.44 0.42
C PRO A 38 -5.04 50.79 1.77
N ALA A 39 -5.91 51.40 2.59
CA ALA A 39 -6.27 50.86 3.90
C ALA A 39 -7.23 49.67 3.74
N GLU A 40 -8.25 49.80 2.88
CA GLU A 40 -9.16 48.70 2.55
C GLU A 40 -8.42 47.55 1.86
N ALA A 41 -7.51 47.86 0.93
CA ALA A 41 -6.70 46.85 0.26
C ALA A 41 -5.82 46.04 1.24
N ALA A 42 -5.23 46.69 2.24
CA ALA A 42 -4.45 46.01 3.26
C ALA A 42 -5.30 45.06 4.13
N ILE A 43 -6.54 45.47 4.46
CA ILE A 43 -7.49 44.63 5.21
C ILE A 43 -7.90 43.41 4.37
N ALA A 44 -8.26 43.60 3.10
CA ALA A 44 -8.65 42.52 2.20
C ALA A 44 -7.51 41.51 2.00
N TRP A 45 -6.29 42.00 1.79
CA TRP A 45 -5.10 41.14 1.69
C TRP A 45 -4.84 40.37 2.99
N GLY A 46 -5.01 41.01 4.15
CA GLY A 46 -4.88 40.34 5.45
C GLY A 46 -5.93 39.23 5.64
N GLN A 47 -7.15 39.44 5.16
CA GLN A 47 -8.21 38.43 5.17
C GLN A 47 -7.86 37.27 4.24
N GLU A 48 -7.43 37.55 3.00
CA GLU A 48 -6.99 36.52 2.04
C GLU A 48 -5.80 35.70 2.57
N ARG A 49 -4.83 36.35 3.23
CA ARG A 49 -3.72 35.63 3.87
C ARG A 49 -4.22 34.70 4.98
N LYS A 50 -5.18 35.13 5.79
CA LYS A 50 -5.79 34.28 6.82
C LYS A 50 -6.56 33.11 6.20
N THR A 51 -7.32 33.33 5.12
CA THR A 51 -8.04 32.23 4.45
C THR A 51 -7.07 31.22 3.85
N VAL A 52 -6.01 31.67 3.18
CA VAL A 52 -4.95 30.81 2.65
C VAL A 52 -4.29 29.98 3.76
N GLN A 53 -4.01 30.60 4.92
CA GLN A 53 -3.46 29.89 6.07
C GLN A 53 -4.42 28.80 6.58
N LEU A 54 -5.71 29.11 6.74
CA LEU A 54 -6.71 28.14 7.18
C LEU A 54 -6.81 26.97 6.20
N ILE A 55 -6.91 27.25 4.90
CA ILE A 55 -6.97 26.22 3.85
C ILE A 55 -5.70 25.36 3.85
N SER A 56 -4.53 25.96 4.04
CA SER A 56 -3.27 25.21 4.11
C SER A 56 -3.24 24.25 5.29
N PHE A 57 -3.73 24.68 6.46
CA PHE A 57 -3.81 23.85 7.64
C PHE A 57 -4.79 22.68 7.45
N GLU A 58 -5.99 22.96 6.93
CA GLU A 58 -6.99 21.93 6.62
C GLU A 58 -6.45 20.90 5.62
N ARG A 59 -5.75 21.38 4.58
CA ARG A 59 -5.08 20.51 3.61
C ARG A 59 -4.06 19.60 4.28
N ASP A 60 -3.21 20.15 5.14
CA ASP A 60 -2.18 19.37 5.84
C ASP A 60 -2.82 18.31 6.74
N GLN A 61 -3.91 18.65 7.44
CA GLN A 61 -4.68 17.70 8.25
C GLN A 61 -5.30 16.59 7.40
N ALA A 62 -5.87 16.94 6.25
CA ALA A 62 -6.44 15.97 5.32
C ALA A 62 -5.36 15.02 4.76
N ILE A 63 -4.19 15.55 4.40
CA ILE A 63 -3.05 14.75 3.92
C ILE A 63 -2.57 13.79 5.02
N ARG A 64 -2.37 14.28 6.25
CA ARG A 64 -1.95 13.46 7.40
C ARG A 64 -2.93 12.34 7.67
N THR A 65 -4.23 12.66 7.74
CA THR A 65 -5.28 11.68 8.02
C THR A 65 -5.37 10.63 6.91
N LYS A 66 -5.28 11.03 5.65
CA LYS A 66 -5.28 10.11 4.51
C LYS A 66 -4.08 9.15 4.56
N ALA A 67 -2.89 9.68 4.85
CA ALA A 67 -1.69 8.86 5.01
C ALA A 67 -1.83 7.86 6.17
N GLU A 68 -2.37 8.31 7.31
CA GLU A 68 -2.62 7.45 8.47
C GLU A 68 -3.63 6.34 8.17
N ILE A 69 -4.72 6.65 7.46
CA ILE A 69 -5.70 5.64 7.02
C ILE A 69 -5.05 4.61 6.09
N GLY A 70 -4.20 5.06 5.15
CA GLY A 70 -3.44 4.19 4.26
C GLY A 70 -2.56 3.22 5.06
N SER A 71 -1.70 3.76 5.92
CA SER A 71 -0.81 2.98 6.78
C SER A 71 -1.56 1.99 7.67
N ARG A 72 -2.69 2.41 8.29
CA ARG A 72 -3.52 1.54 9.12
C ARG A 72 -4.13 0.39 8.31
N ARG A 73 -4.59 0.64 7.09
CA ARG A 73 -5.13 -0.41 6.21
C ARG A 73 -4.06 -1.42 5.82
N GLU A 74 -2.88 -0.95 5.44
CA GLU A 74 -1.74 -1.81 5.12
C GLU A 74 -1.34 -2.68 6.31
N ALA A 75 -1.18 -2.07 7.50
CA ALA A 75 -0.88 -2.79 8.73
C ALA A 75 -1.95 -3.85 9.06
N THR A 76 -3.23 -3.52 8.85
CA THR A 76 -4.35 -4.45 9.08
C THR A 76 -4.31 -5.61 8.08
N ALA A 77 -4.08 -5.33 6.79
CA ALA A 77 -3.97 -6.34 5.75
C ALA A 77 -2.79 -7.29 6.03
N MET A 78 -1.64 -6.75 6.41
CA MET A 78 -0.46 -7.54 6.80
C MET A 78 -0.71 -8.37 8.06
N SER A 79 -1.39 -7.81 9.06
CA SER A 79 -1.77 -8.56 10.27
C SER A 79 -2.69 -9.73 9.93
N THR A 80 -3.74 -9.50 9.13
CA THR A 80 -4.65 -10.56 8.67
C THR A 80 -3.91 -11.62 7.85
N ALA A 81 -3.04 -11.21 6.91
CA ALA A 81 -2.22 -12.14 6.15
C ALA A 81 -1.31 -12.97 7.07
N SER A 82 -0.65 -12.33 8.04
CA SER A 82 0.21 -13.01 9.02
C SER A 82 -0.57 -13.99 9.90
N VAL A 83 -1.78 -13.63 10.34
CA VAL A 83 -2.67 -14.56 11.06
C VAL A 83 -3.01 -15.75 10.18
N ALA A 84 -3.42 -15.52 8.93
CA ALA A 84 -3.76 -16.59 7.99
C ALA A 84 -2.58 -17.54 7.74
N VAL A 85 -1.35 -17.04 7.51
CA VAL A 85 -0.21 -17.97 7.34
C VAL A 85 0.12 -18.71 8.63
N ARG A 86 0.01 -18.07 9.81
CA ARG A 86 0.21 -18.76 11.09
C ARG A 86 -0.80 -19.88 11.32
N GLU A 87 -2.07 -19.65 11.00
CA GLU A 87 -3.13 -20.66 11.08
C GLU A 87 -2.90 -21.80 10.08
N ARG A 88 -2.55 -21.47 8.84
CA ARG A 88 -2.16 -22.45 7.81
C ARG A 88 -0.96 -23.28 8.26
N ASN A 89 0.07 -22.66 8.83
CA ASN A 89 1.25 -23.36 9.35
C ASN A 89 0.87 -24.29 10.51
N LYS A 90 0.00 -23.84 11.42
CA LYS A 90 -0.48 -24.61 12.57
C LYS A 90 -1.29 -25.83 12.14
N LEU A 91 -2.16 -25.67 11.14
CA LEU A 91 -2.94 -26.77 10.57
C LEU A 91 -2.02 -27.77 9.84
N ALA A 92 -1.09 -27.29 9.02
CA ALA A 92 -0.12 -28.13 8.34
C ALA A 92 0.76 -28.93 9.33
N ALA A 93 1.21 -28.30 10.42
CA ALA A 93 1.92 -29.00 11.49
C ALA A 93 1.05 -30.09 12.16
N ARG A 94 -0.23 -29.84 12.37
CA ARG A 94 -1.18 -30.84 12.90
C ARG A 94 -1.45 -32.00 11.95
N LEU A 95 -1.20 -31.84 10.66
CA LEU A 95 -1.28 -32.91 9.64
C LEU A 95 0.07 -33.59 9.39
N GLY A 96 1.15 -33.10 10.02
CA GLY A 96 2.50 -33.57 9.74
C GLY A 96 2.94 -33.26 8.31
N GLU A 97 2.52 -32.12 7.78
CA GLU A 97 2.97 -31.53 6.52
C GLU A 97 3.76 -30.25 6.83
N CYS A 98 4.79 -30.33 7.67
CA CYS A 98 5.54 -29.15 8.07
C CYS A 98 7.04 -29.28 7.81
N THR A 99 7.72 -28.14 7.83
CA THR A 99 9.17 -28.05 7.59
C THR A 99 10.00 -28.75 8.67
N ARG A 100 9.46 -28.88 9.89
CA ARG A 100 10.18 -29.50 11.03
C ARG A 100 10.03 -31.01 11.06
N HIS A 101 8.85 -31.51 10.68
CA HIS A 101 8.51 -32.92 10.76
C HIS A 101 7.45 -33.28 9.73
N ALA A 102 7.55 -34.50 9.17
CA ALA A 102 6.60 -34.97 8.18
C ALA A 102 6.26 -36.45 8.32
N THR A 103 5.01 -36.80 8.01
CA THR A 103 4.58 -38.19 7.86
C THR A 103 5.07 -38.77 6.53
N VAL A 104 5.21 -40.09 6.45
CA VAL A 104 5.62 -40.77 5.20
C VAL A 104 4.61 -40.51 4.09
N GLN A 105 3.32 -40.49 4.42
CA GLN A 105 2.25 -40.22 3.46
C GLN A 105 2.30 -38.78 2.93
N ALA A 106 2.59 -37.80 3.78
CA ALA A 106 2.77 -36.41 3.36
C ALA A 106 3.91 -36.26 2.34
N VAL A 107 5.06 -36.88 2.61
CA VAL A 107 6.21 -36.85 1.70
C VAL A 107 5.87 -37.60 0.40
N MET A 108 5.23 -38.77 0.50
CA MET A 108 4.78 -39.55 -0.66
C MET A 108 3.84 -38.75 -1.57
N ASN A 109 2.88 -38.01 -1.01
CA ASN A 109 1.95 -37.19 -1.78
C ASN A 109 2.68 -36.08 -2.58
N LYS A 110 3.78 -35.53 -2.05
CA LYS A 110 4.56 -34.48 -2.70
C LYS A 110 5.57 -35.00 -3.71
N THR A 111 6.28 -36.09 -3.38
CA THR A 111 7.36 -36.62 -4.24
C THR A 111 6.89 -37.72 -5.20
N GLY A 112 5.68 -38.26 -5.01
CA GLY A 112 5.13 -39.36 -5.81
C GLY A 112 5.86 -40.70 -5.65
N LYS A 113 6.65 -40.86 -4.57
CA LYS A 113 7.48 -42.05 -4.31
C LYS A 113 7.16 -42.59 -2.92
N GLU A 114 7.17 -43.92 -2.80
CA GLU A 114 7.01 -44.59 -1.51
C GLU A 114 8.34 -44.65 -0.76
N TYR A 115 8.30 -44.40 0.55
CA TYR A 115 9.47 -44.51 1.44
C TYR A 115 9.20 -45.49 2.58
N PRO A 116 10.13 -46.42 2.87
CA PRO A 116 9.99 -47.30 4.03
C PRO A 116 10.18 -46.51 5.33
N TRP A 117 9.27 -46.68 6.30
CA TRP A 117 9.34 -45.97 7.58
C TRP A 117 10.35 -46.57 8.58
N ARG A 118 10.77 -47.83 8.39
CA ARG A 118 11.65 -48.55 9.34
C ARG A 118 13.03 -47.90 9.52
N PRO A 119 13.72 -47.44 8.46
CA PRO A 119 14.99 -46.73 8.59
C PRO A 119 14.87 -45.42 9.37
N LEU A 120 13.79 -44.67 9.17
CA LEU A 120 13.51 -43.43 9.94
C LEU A 120 13.33 -43.72 11.43
N ARG A 121 12.64 -44.82 11.78
CA ARG A 121 12.50 -45.27 13.17
C ARG A 121 13.84 -45.63 13.79
N LYS A 122 14.70 -46.33 13.05
CA LYS A 122 16.05 -46.69 13.52
C LYS A 122 16.87 -45.43 13.78
N TRP A 123 16.87 -44.48 12.85
CA TRP A 123 17.58 -43.21 13.01
C TRP A 123 17.12 -42.45 14.27
N CYS A 124 15.81 -42.38 14.53
CA CYS A 124 15.28 -41.72 15.72
C CYS A 124 15.71 -42.43 17.01
N ALA A 125 15.78 -43.76 17.01
CA ALA A 125 16.26 -44.54 18.16
C ALA A 125 17.77 -44.31 18.41
N ASP A 126 18.56 -44.22 17.35
CA ASP A 126 20.02 -44.02 17.44
C ASP A 126 20.38 -42.59 17.92
N HIS A 127 19.53 -41.59 17.64
CA HIS A 127 19.75 -40.17 17.99
C HIS A 127 18.96 -39.71 19.22
N ASP A 128 18.25 -40.63 19.90
CA ASP A 128 17.38 -40.36 21.05
C ASP A 128 16.34 -39.24 20.79
N VAL A 129 15.81 -39.21 19.56
CA VAL A 129 14.81 -38.21 19.14
C VAL A 129 13.40 -38.80 19.27
N ALA A 130 12.56 -38.15 20.08
CA ALA A 130 11.17 -38.55 20.25
C ALA A 130 10.38 -38.40 18.95
N VAL A 131 9.67 -39.46 18.57
CA VAL A 131 8.80 -39.48 17.39
C VAL A 131 7.54 -38.68 17.69
N ILE A 132 7.14 -37.82 16.76
CA ILE A 132 5.94 -37.00 16.90
C ILE A 132 4.76 -37.81 16.37
N HIS A 133 3.66 -37.85 17.11
CA HIS A 133 2.42 -38.49 16.68
C HIS A 133 1.44 -37.44 16.16
N VAL A 134 0.93 -37.67 14.96
CA VAL A 134 0.03 -36.77 14.24
C VAL A 134 -1.31 -37.49 14.02
N PRO A 135 -2.46 -36.84 14.23
CA PRO A 135 -3.75 -37.44 13.97
C PRO A 135 -3.99 -37.65 12.47
N ASP A 136 -4.46 -38.83 12.09
CA ASP A 136 -4.84 -39.18 10.70
C ASP A 136 -6.27 -39.76 10.70
N ALA A 137 -7.10 -39.32 9.77
CA ALA A 137 -8.47 -39.82 9.61
C ALA A 137 -8.53 -41.31 9.24
N ARG A 138 -7.52 -41.86 8.56
CA ARG A 138 -7.50 -43.26 8.09
C ARG A 138 -7.03 -44.23 9.16
N TYR A 139 -6.00 -43.86 9.91
CA TYR A 139 -5.28 -44.74 10.81
C TYR A 139 -5.32 -44.28 12.28
N GLY A 140 -6.06 -43.21 12.58
CA GLY A 140 -6.18 -42.61 13.92
C GLY A 140 -4.98 -41.74 14.26
N SER A 141 -3.78 -42.33 14.34
CA SER A 141 -2.53 -41.60 14.53
C SER A 141 -1.39 -42.23 13.75
N VAL A 142 -0.60 -41.37 13.10
CA VAL A 142 0.55 -41.77 12.28
C VAL A 142 1.81 -41.11 12.82
N ASN A 143 2.93 -41.82 12.66
CA ASN A 143 4.24 -41.33 13.04
C ASN A 143 4.71 -40.25 12.06
N SER A 144 5.13 -39.13 12.63
CA SER A 144 5.74 -38.00 11.96
C SER A 144 7.22 -37.94 12.33
N TRP A 145 8.07 -37.96 11.31
CA TRP A 145 9.51 -38.04 11.47
C TRP A 145 10.16 -36.66 11.31
N PRO A 146 11.21 -36.33 12.07
CA PRO A 146 11.87 -35.04 12.02
C PRO A 146 12.61 -34.81 10.70
N ALA A 147 12.84 -33.55 10.33
CA ALA A 147 13.54 -33.17 9.10
C ALA A 147 14.94 -33.79 8.98
N GLU A 148 15.66 -33.88 10.09
CA GLU A 148 17.01 -34.47 10.15
C GLU A 148 17.02 -35.94 9.74
N ALA A 149 16.02 -36.72 10.15
CA ALA A 149 15.85 -38.12 9.76
C ALA A 149 15.62 -38.24 8.25
N TRP A 150 14.78 -37.36 7.68
CA TRP A 150 14.47 -37.37 6.25
C TRP A 150 15.67 -37.03 5.39
N ILE A 151 16.49 -36.07 5.82
CA ILE A 151 17.72 -35.67 5.12
C ILE A 151 18.76 -36.79 5.19
N THR A 152 19.01 -37.35 6.37
CA THR A 152 20.07 -38.36 6.56
C THR A 152 19.74 -39.71 5.92
N VAL A 153 18.49 -40.16 6.01
CA VAL A 153 18.09 -41.49 5.53
C VAL A 153 17.74 -41.48 4.03
N HIS A 154 17.03 -40.44 3.58
CA HIS A 154 16.46 -40.38 2.24
C HIS A 154 16.95 -39.20 1.40
N GLY A 155 17.76 -38.29 1.96
CA GLY A 155 18.22 -37.10 1.25
C GLY A 155 17.13 -36.06 1.00
N ILE A 156 16.01 -36.13 1.73
CA ILE A 156 14.83 -35.27 1.49
C ILE A 156 14.86 -34.08 2.43
N ASN A 157 14.91 -32.88 1.86
CA ASN A 157 14.85 -31.64 2.60
C ASN A 157 13.38 -31.21 2.81
N LEU A 158 12.82 -31.47 4.00
CA LEU A 158 11.45 -31.07 4.34
C LEU A 158 11.19 -29.56 4.20
N PRO A 159 12.12 -28.66 4.63
CA PRO A 159 12.05 -27.23 4.32
C PRO A 159 11.83 -26.88 2.86
N GLU A 160 12.48 -27.57 1.92
CA GLU A 160 12.29 -27.32 0.48
C GLU A 160 10.97 -27.92 -0.03
N LEU A 161 10.54 -29.04 0.54
CA LEU A 161 9.34 -29.75 0.09
C LEU A 161 8.02 -29.12 0.57
N PHE A 162 8.02 -28.60 1.80
CA PHE A 162 6.84 -28.01 2.46
C PHE A 162 6.98 -26.50 2.75
N GLY A 163 8.16 -25.93 2.51
CA GLY A 163 8.34 -24.48 2.49
C GLY A 163 7.61 -23.88 1.29
N GLU A 164 7.08 -22.67 1.48
CA GLU A 164 6.63 -21.89 0.34
C GLU A 164 7.88 -21.56 -0.50
N VAL A 165 7.93 -22.10 -1.72
CA VAL A 165 8.89 -21.64 -2.73
C VAL A 165 8.59 -20.17 -2.95
N ALA A 166 9.43 -19.30 -2.39
CA ALA A 166 9.40 -17.89 -2.69
C ALA A 166 9.73 -17.74 -4.18
N HIS A 167 8.71 -17.77 -5.04
CA HIS A 167 8.83 -17.27 -6.39
C HIS A 167 9.03 -15.76 -6.25
N ALA A 168 10.29 -15.35 -6.35
CA ALA A 168 10.70 -13.96 -6.56
C ALA A 168 10.27 -13.48 -7.95
#